data_AF-A0A0G0VU40-F1
#
_entry.id   AF-A0A0G0VU40-F1
#
_cell.length_a   1.000
_cell.length_b   1.000
_cell.length_c   1.000
_cell.angle_alpha   90.00
_cell.angle_beta   90.00
_cell.angle_gamma   90.00
#
_symmetry.space_group_name_H-M   'P 1'
#
loop_
_entity.id
_entity.type
_entity.pdbx_description
1 polymer ?
#
loop_
_entity_poly.entity_id
_entity_poly.type
_entity_poly.pdbx_seq_one_letter_code
_entity_poly.pdbx_strand_id
1 'polypeptide(L)'
;MTNKQLKLKIVTPERLVLEEMVDQVSLPTILGEITILPDHIPLITGLASGDVVAYANGEHVPMAVVGGFVEIKKGEAGHTEVAVLADFAEHLAEISDEKIEEAKARAEELKKLMENKEHVDFEHFEAMSKFYVVATPIGNLGDITLRAIETLKSVDLILCEDTRVTKKLLDKYDIHKPTMSYPSDDIVGKNYRQSKLAQSPKLNKIFELLEEGKDLALVSDAGTPGISDPGAMLVSQIKTHFSHGVNGEVKVIPIPGASAVITALSASGLPIHEFTFLGFLPHKKGRETLFKEITQAKRTMIFYESPHRILKTLESLQKFCPDKKVCIARELTKIYEEFKIGTPAEILEYFNKNKDKQRGEFTVIVA
;
A
#
# COMPACT_ATOMS: atom_id res chain seq x y z
N MET A 1 1.71 -61.49 18.46
CA MET A 1 2.11 -60.11 18.78
C MET A 1 0.94 -59.24 18.35
N THR A 2 0.39 -58.41 19.23
CA THR A 2 -0.70 -57.49 18.87
C THR A 2 -0.17 -56.52 17.82
N ASN A 3 -0.74 -56.51 16.61
CA ASN A 3 -0.39 -55.53 15.58
C ASN A 3 -0.80 -54.17 16.12
N LYS A 4 0.17 -53.38 16.60
CA LYS A 4 -0.10 -52.00 17.00
C LYS A 4 -0.35 -51.19 15.74
N GLN A 5 -1.38 -50.37 15.76
CA GLN A 5 -1.71 -49.46 14.67
C GLN A 5 -1.54 -48.01 15.13
N LEU A 6 -1.30 -47.12 14.18
CA LEU A 6 -1.29 -45.68 14.38
C LEU A 6 -2.55 -45.08 13.78
N LYS A 7 -2.98 -43.94 14.30
CA LYS A 7 -4.12 -43.20 13.76
C LYS A 7 -3.61 -42.19 12.73
N LEU A 8 -3.95 -42.36 11.47
CA LEU A 8 -3.62 -41.43 10.39
C LEU A 8 -4.80 -40.51 10.11
N LYS A 9 -4.54 -39.21 10.04
CA LYS A 9 -5.50 -38.19 9.66
C LYS A 9 -4.91 -37.29 8.58
N ILE A 10 -5.54 -37.20 7.42
CA ILE A 10 -5.15 -36.31 6.33
C ILE A 10 -6.23 -35.24 6.17
N VAL A 11 -5.86 -33.97 6.32
CA VAL A 11 -6.76 -32.82 6.33
C VAL A 11 -6.27 -31.77 5.34
N THR A 12 -7.20 -31.18 4.60
CA THR A 12 -6.97 -29.97 3.79
C THR A 12 -7.80 -28.81 4.33
N PRO A 13 -7.57 -27.55 3.89
CA PRO A 13 -8.42 -26.41 4.28
C PRO A 13 -9.91 -26.61 3.97
N GLU A 14 -10.23 -27.47 3.01
CA GLU A 14 -11.58 -27.68 2.49
C GLU A 14 -12.31 -28.84 3.18
N ARG A 15 -11.61 -29.93 3.53
CA ARG A 15 -12.23 -31.12 4.11
C ARG A 15 -11.25 -32.02 4.86
N LEU A 16 -11.82 -32.90 5.68
CA LEU A 16 -11.13 -34.12 6.12
C LEU A 16 -11.08 -35.11 4.95
N VAL A 17 -9.89 -35.49 4.53
CA VAL A 17 -9.67 -36.35 3.36
C VAL A 17 -9.61 -37.83 3.76
N LEU A 18 -8.91 -38.15 4.85
CA LEU A 18 -8.79 -39.51 5.37
C LEU A 18 -8.68 -39.49 6.90
N GLU A 19 -9.35 -40.42 7.58
CA GLU A 19 -9.13 -40.70 9.00
C GLU A 19 -9.28 -42.21 9.23
N GLU A 20 -8.15 -42.90 9.42
CA GLU A 20 -8.10 -44.37 9.48
C GLU A 20 -6.99 -44.87 10.42
N MET A 21 -7.17 -46.09 10.95
CA MET A 21 -6.12 -46.80 11.68
C MET A 21 -5.26 -47.59 10.70
N VAL A 22 -3.96 -47.30 10.68
CA VAL A 22 -3.01 -47.87 9.71
C VAL A 22 -1.83 -48.52 10.43
N ASP A 23 -1.21 -49.50 9.79
CA ASP A 23 -0.03 -50.19 10.30
C ASP A 23 1.22 -49.31 10.15
N GLN A 24 1.29 -48.53 9.07
CA GLN A 24 2.36 -47.55 8.82
C GLN A 24 1.92 -46.48 7.80
N VAL A 25 2.67 -45.39 7.73
CA VAL A 25 2.51 -44.39 6.67
C VAL A 25 3.87 -43.87 6.21
N SER A 26 4.12 -43.89 4.90
CA SER A 26 5.28 -43.25 4.25
C SER A 26 4.84 -41.95 3.60
N LEU A 27 5.64 -40.89 3.76
CA LEU A 27 5.34 -39.58 3.20
C LEU A 27 6.60 -38.78 2.88
N PRO A 28 6.54 -37.88 1.89
CA PRO A 28 7.65 -37.01 1.51
C PRO A 28 7.72 -35.79 2.44
N THR A 29 8.87 -35.56 3.08
CA THR A 29 9.13 -34.33 3.85
C THR A 29 10.11 -33.44 3.09
N ILE A 30 10.21 -32.18 3.53
CA ILE A 30 11.22 -31.24 2.99
C ILE A 30 12.67 -31.71 3.21
N LEU A 31 12.92 -32.66 4.12
CA LEU A 31 14.25 -33.21 4.41
C LEU A 31 14.48 -34.60 3.79
N GLY A 32 13.51 -35.13 3.03
CA GLY A 32 13.53 -36.47 2.46
C GLY A 32 12.29 -37.30 2.85
N GLU A 33 12.24 -38.55 2.39
CA GLU A 33 11.11 -39.45 2.70
C GLU A 33 11.21 -40.01 4.12
N ILE A 34 10.08 -40.11 4.81
CA ILE A 34 9.98 -40.73 6.14
C ILE A 34 8.87 -41.76 6.17
N THR A 35 9.13 -42.88 6.85
CA THR A 35 8.12 -43.88 7.19
C THR A 35 7.86 -43.84 8.69
N ILE A 36 6.59 -43.69 9.06
CA ILE A 36 6.14 -43.60 10.43
C ILE A 36 5.48 -44.93 10.82
N LEU A 37 5.95 -45.47 11.94
CA LEU A 37 5.47 -46.71 12.55
C LEU A 37 4.81 -46.42 13.91
N PRO A 38 4.06 -47.37 14.49
CA PRO A 38 3.56 -47.25 15.85
C PRO A 38 4.69 -47.01 16.86
N ASP A 39 4.38 -46.27 17.92
CA ASP A 39 5.32 -45.83 18.97
C ASP A 39 6.43 -44.87 18.49
N HIS A 40 6.32 -44.30 17.27
CA HIS A 40 7.24 -43.28 16.79
C HIS A 40 7.30 -42.06 17.74
N ILE A 41 8.49 -41.47 17.87
CA ILE A 41 8.69 -40.27 18.69
C ILE A 41 7.89 -39.08 18.13
N PRO A 42 7.40 -38.17 18.98
CA PRO A 42 6.75 -36.96 18.50
C PRO A 42 7.69 -36.13 17.62
N LEU A 43 7.16 -35.61 16.51
CA LEU A 43 7.91 -34.87 15.51
C LEU A 43 6.97 -33.95 14.74
N ILE A 44 7.47 -32.78 14.35
CA ILE A 44 6.80 -31.89 13.39
C ILE A 44 7.78 -31.60 12.27
N THR A 45 7.33 -31.72 11.02
CA THR A 45 8.16 -31.44 9.84
C THR A 45 7.32 -30.90 8.69
N GLY A 46 7.96 -30.13 7.80
CA GLY A 46 7.34 -29.70 6.55
C GLY A 46 7.06 -30.88 5.62
N LEU A 47 5.90 -30.87 4.98
CA LEU A 47 5.47 -31.86 4.00
C LEU A 47 5.86 -31.36 2.60
N ALA A 48 6.57 -32.19 1.84
CA ALA A 48 6.83 -31.91 0.43
C ALA A 48 5.70 -32.46 -0.44
N SER A 49 5.61 -32.01 -1.69
CA SER A 49 4.63 -32.55 -2.63
C SER A 49 5.05 -33.95 -3.10
N GLY A 50 4.12 -34.89 -3.12
CA GLY A 50 4.38 -36.26 -3.58
C GLY A 50 3.36 -37.26 -3.05
N ASP A 51 3.74 -38.54 -3.05
CA ASP A 51 2.85 -39.64 -2.71
C ASP A 51 2.94 -39.97 -1.21
N VAL A 52 1.79 -39.97 -0.54
CA VAL A 52 1.63 -40.56 0.79
C VAL A 52 1.09 -41.97 0.61
N VAL A 53 1.80 -42.95 1.15
CA VAL A 53 1.41 -44.36 1.08
C VAL A 53 1.16 -44.85 2.50
N ALA A 54 -0.11 -45.00 2.85
CA ALA A 54 -0.50 -45.66 4.09
C ALA A 54 -0.74 -47.15 3.86
N TYR A 55 -0.47 -47.96 4.87
CA TYR A 55 -0.71 -49.40 4.84
C TYR A 55 -1.79 -49.74 5.86
N ALA A 56 -2.95 -50.19 5.41
CA ALA A 56 -4.07 -50.52 6.26
C ALA A 56 -4.55 -51.94 5.93
N ASN A 57 -4.55 -52.85 6.91
CA ASN A 57 -5.09 -54.20 6.77
C ASN A 57 -4.50 -55.02 5.61
N GLY A 58 -3.23 -54.78 5.24
CA GLY A 58 -2.56 -55.46 4.13
C GLY A 58 -2.74 -54.82 2.75
N GLU A 59 -3.45 -53.69 2.67
CA GLU A 59 -3.66 -52.94 1.43
C GLU A 59 -2.93 -51.58 1.46
N HIS A 60 -2.48 -51.14 0.29
CA HIS A 60 -1.93 -49.81 0.11
C HIS A 60 -3.07 -48.81 -0.11
N VAL A 61 -3.04 -47.72 0.64
CA VAL A 61 -3.92 -46.56 0.46
C VAL A 61 -3.06 -45.41 -0.07
N PRO A 62 -2.91 -45.28 -1.42
CA PRO A 62 -2.06 -44.26 -2.00
C PRO A 62 -2.83 -42.92 -2.13
N MET A 63 -2.17 -41.86 -1.70
CA MET A 63 -2.71 -40.50 -1.64
C MET A 63 -1.71 -39.54 -2.28
N ALA A 64 -2.18 -38.59 -3.08
CA ALA A 64 -1.34 -37.48 -3.54
C ALA A 64 -1.50 -36.31 -2.58
N VAL A 65 -0.40 -35.69 -2.15
CA VAL A 65 -0.40 -34.49 -1.30
C VAL A 65 0.46 -33.38 -1.90
N VAL A 66 0.11 -32.13 -1.61
CA VAL A 66 0.87 -30.94 -1.99
C VAL A 66 1.01 -30.03 -0.78
N GLY A 67 2.26 -29.73 -0.39
CA GLY A 67 2.59 -28.74 0.63
C GLY A 67 2.02 -29.03 2.03
N GLY A 68 2.38 -28.19 2.99
CA GLY A 68 1.86 -28.24 4.37
C GLY A 68 2.83 -28.87 5.38
N PHE A 69 2.28 -29.53 6.40
CA PHE A 69 3.05 -30.05 7.54
C PHE A 69 2.54 -31.39 8.04
N VAL A 70 3.44 -32.17 8.62
CA VAL A 70 3.11 -33.40 9.34
C VAL A 70 3.41 -33.23 10.80
N GLU A 71 2.44 -33.55 11.64
CA GLU A 71 2.58 -33.67 13.09
C GLU A 71 2.42 -35.13 13.50
N ILE A 72 3.40 -35.62 14.26
CA ILE A 72 3.39 -36.93 14.92
C ILE A 72 3.33 -36.68 16.41
N LYS A 73 2.35 -37.25 17.10
CA LYS A 73 2.21 -37.14 18.55
C LYS A 73 1.74 -38.44 19.18
N LYS A 74 1.78 -38.50 20.51
CA LYS A 74 1.13 -39.57 21.27
C LYS A 74 -0.29 -39.15 21.60
N GLY A 75 -1.27 -39.93 21.15
CA GLY A 75 -2.68 -39.74 21.44
C GLY A 75 -3.03 -40.06 22.89
N GLU A 76 -4.21 -39.62 23.33
CA GLU A 76 -4.70 -39.79 24.72
C GLU A 76 -4.86 -41.27 25.11
N ALA A 77 -5.10 -42.15 24.13
CA ALA A 77 -5.19 -43.60 24.32
C ALA A 77 -3.83 -44.33 24.14
N GLY A 78 -2.71 -43.59 24.09
CA GLY A 78 -1.36 -44.15 24.06
C GLY A 78 -0.86 -44.67 22.72
N HIS A 79 -1.63 -44.52 21.64
CA HIS A 79 -1.21 -44.84 20.27
C HIS A 79 -0.55 -43.63 19.60
N THR A 80 0.25 -43.86 18.57
CA THR A 80 0.80 -42.79 17.73
C THR A 80 -0.32 -42.20 16.87
N GLU A 81 -0.45 -40.88 16.87
CA GLU A 81 -1.33 -40.13 15.99
C GLU A 81 -0.47 -39.35 14.99
N VAL A 82 -0.81 -39.47 13.70
CA VAL A 82 -0.17 -38.76 12.59
C VAL A 82 -1.22 -37.88 11.94
N ALA A 83 -1.01 -36.56 12.01
CA ALA A 83 -1.83 -35.57 11.33
C ALA A 83 -1.04 -34.96 10.16
N VAL A 84 -1.52 -35.21 8.95
CA VAL A 84 -1.01 -34.60 7.72
C VAL A 84 -1.95 -33.44 7.38
N LEU A 85 -1.44 -32.22 7.54
CA LEU A 85 -2.11 -30.98 7.18
C LEU A 85 -1.57 -30.55 5.83
N ALA A 86 -2.24 -30.95 4.74
CA ALA A 86 -1.81 -30.69 3.38
C ALA A 86 -2.57 -29.50 2.79
N ASP A 87 -1.92 -28.70 1.94
CA ASP A 87 -2.62 -27.64 1.20
C ASP A 87 -3.61 -28.25 0.20
N PHE A 88 -3.26 -29.42 -0.34
CA PHE A 88 -4.13 -30.25 -1.18
C PHE A 88 -3.85 -31.74 -0.93
N ALA A 89 -4.90 -32.57 -0.92
CA ALA A 89 -4.79 -34.02 -0.84
C ALA A 89 -5.96 -34.73 -1.55
N GLU A 90 -5.64 -35.74 -2.36
CA GLU A 90 -6.62 -36.57 -3.07
C GLU A 90 -6.27 -38.06 -3.04
N HIS A 91 -7.30 -38.91 -3.01
CA HIS A 91 -7.18 -40.36 -3.05
C HIS A 91 -7.08 -40.84 -4.50
N LEU A 92 -6.08 -41.66 -4.82
CA LEU A 92 -5.78 -42.08 -6.19
C LEU A 92 -6.92 -42.85 -6.90
N ALA A 93 -7.87 -43.41 -6.16
CA ALA A 93 -9.06 -44.06 -6.71
C ALA A 93 -10.24 -43.12 -7.06
N GLU A 94 -10.20 -41.83 -6.68
CA GLU A 94 -11.25 -40.83 -6.99
C GLU A 94 -10.89 -39.93 -8.19
N ILE A 95 -9.81 -40.28 -8.87
CA ILE A 95 -9.16 -39.43 -9.85
C ILE A 95 -9.77 -39.67 -11.24
N SER A 96 -10.49 -38.67 -11.77
CA SER A 96 -10.74 -38.58 -13.22
C SER A 96 -9.57 -37.89 -13.92
N ASP A 97 -9.28 -38.26 -15.17
CA ASP A 97 -8.16 -37.70 -15.93
C ASP A 97 -8.20 -36.16 -16.01
N GLU A 98 -9.41 -35.56 -16.04
CA GLU A 98 -9.61 -34.11 -15.99
C GLU A 98 -9.15 -33.47 -14.67
N LYS A 99 -9.42 -34.12 -13.53
CA LYS A 99 -8.99 -33.61 -12.23
C LYS A 99 -7.48 -33.75 -12.02
N ILE A 100 -6.84 -34.75 -12.63
CA ILE A 100 -5.38 -34.88 -12.64
C ILE A 100 -4.74 -33.69 -13.35
N GLU A 101 -5.26 -33.32 -14.51
CA GLU A 101 -4.75 -32.17 -15.25
C GLU A 101 -4.97 -30.86 -14.49
N GLU A 102 -6.15 -30.64 -13.91
CA GLU A 102 -6.43 -29.42 -13.14
C GLU A 102 -5.59 -29.35 -11.86
N ALA A 103 -5.43 -30.46 -11.14
CA ALA A 103 -4.59 -30.54 -9.94
C ALA A 103 -3.10 -30.41 -10.27
N LYS A 104 -2.62 -30.99 -11.38
CA LYS A 104 -1.24 -30.80 -11.86
C LYS A 104 -1.00 -29.37 -12.30
N ALA A 105 -1.93 -28.74 -13.01
CA ALA A 105 -1.82 -27.35 -13.41
C ALA A 105 -1.79 -26.41 -12.20
N ARG A 106 -2.68 -26.62 -11.22
CA ARG A 106 -2.66 -25.87 -9.94
C ARG A 106 -1.41 -26.15 -9.11
N ALA A 107 -0.95 -27.39 -9.03
CA ALA A 107 0.25 -27.75 -8.29
C ALA A 107 1.50 -27.20 -8.96
N GLU A 108 1.55 -27.12 -10.29
CA GLU A 108 2.64 -26.51 -11.05
C GLU A 108 2.62 -24.98 -10.96
N GLU A 109 1.44 -24.38 -10.91
CA GLU A 109 1.26 -22.94 -10.62
C GLU A 109 1.65 -22.60 -9.17
N LEU A 110 1.21 -23.40 -8.19
CA LEU A 110 1.61 -23.28 -6.79
C LEU A 110 3.11 -23.55 -6.60
N LYS A 111 3.68 -24.53 -7.30
CA LYS A 111 5.12 -24.82 -7.28
C LYS A 111 5.94 -23.66 -7.86
N LYS A 112 5.49 -23.02 -8.94
CA LYS A 112 6.07 -21.76 -9.44
C LYS A 112 5.97 -20.62 -8.42
N LEU A 113 4.86 -20.55 -7.67
CA LEU A 113 4.67 -19.56 -6.61
C LEU A 113 5.48 -19.86 -5.33
N MET A 114 5.79 -21.14 -5.07
CA MET A 114 6.54 -21.61 -3.88
C MET A 114 8.06 -21.65 -4.12
N GLU A 115 8.51 -22.00 -5.33
CA GLU A 115 9.92 -21.86 -5.75
C GLU A 115 10.40 -20.39 -5.63
N ASN A 116 9.48 -19.43 -5.71
CA ASN A 116 9.74 -18.00 -5.50
C ASN A 116 9.58 -17.51 -4.04
N LYS A 117 9.23 -18.38 -3.07
CA LYS A 117 8.92 -17.98 -1.67
C LYS A 117 9.80 -18.59 -0.59
N GLU A 118 10.58 -19.63 -0.87
CA GLU A 118 11.48 -20.23 0.15
C GLU A 118 12.84 -19.52 0.29
N HIS A 119 13.15 -18.57 -0.60
CA HIS A 119 14.11 -17.52 -0.32
C HIS A 119 13.34 -16.21 -0.12
N VAL A 120 13.61 -15.48 0.96
CA VAL A 120 13.54 -14.02 0.85
C VAL A 120 14.63 -13.70 -0.17
N ASP A 121 14.22 -13.62 -1.43
CA ASP A 121 15.12 -13.39 -2.53
C ASP A 121 15.54 -11.91 -2.44
N PHE A 122 16.56 -11.67 -1.61
CA PHE A 122 17.18 -10.36 -1.44
C PHE A 122 17.65 -9.85 -2.81
N GLU A 123 18.05 -10.74 -3.73
CA GLU A 123 18.44 -10.37 -5.09
C GLU A 123 17.22 -9.97 -5.92
N HIS A 124 16.09 -10.68 -5.85
CA HIS A 124 14.84 -10.25 -6.50
C HIS A 124 14.32 -8.91 -5.94
N PHE A 125 14.37 -8.73 -4.63
CA PHE A 125 13.98 -7.48 -3.98
C PHE A 125 14.95 -6.32 -4.28
N GLU A 126 16.23 -6.61 -4.51
CA GLU A 126 17.22 -5.65 -5.01
C GLU A 126 17.07 -5.38 -6.51
N ALA A 127 16.62 -6.36 -7.30
CA ALA A 127 16.42 -6.28 -8.75
C ALA A 127 15.09 -5.61 -9.15
N MET A 128 14.12 -5.51 -8.24
CA MET A 128 12.88 -4.76 -8.46
C MET A 128 13.14 -3.26 -8.48
N SER A 129 12.70 -2.59 -9.55
CA SER A 129 12.71 -1.12 -9.60
C SER A 129 11.69 -0.53 -8.62
N LYS A 130 12.07 0.59 -8.03
CA LYS A 130 11.32 1.26 -6.97
C LYS A 130 10.85 2.61 -7.46
N PHE A 131 9.56 2.87 -7.23
CA PHE A 131 8.96 4.16 -7.47
C PHE A 131 8.65 4.85 -6.14
N TYR A 132 9.45 5.84 -5.78
CA TYR A 132 9.34 6.56 -4.53
C TYR A 132 8.40 7.75 -4.64
N VAL A 133 7.48 7.90 -3.70
CA VAL A 133 6.66 9.11 -3.55
C VAL A 133 7.21 9.90 -2.38
N VAL A 134 7.91 11.00 -2.66
CA VAL A 134 8.75 11.69 -1.67
C VAL A 134 8.16 13.05 -1.31
N ALA A 135 7.77 13.20 -0.05
CA ALA A 135 7.30 14.49 0.46
C ALA A 135 8.45 15.50 0.56
N THR A 136 8.20 16.73 0.08
CA THR A 136 9.12 17.87 0.14
C THR A 136 8.67 18.89 1.19
N PRO A 137 9.55 19.80 1.64
CA PRO A 137 9.17 20.84 2.59
C PRO A 137 8.04 21.76 2.10
N ILE A 138 7.28 22.34 3.02
CA ILE A 138 6.16 23.26 2.73
C ILE A 138 6.49 24.75 2.94
N GLY A 139 7.76 25.07 3.19
CA GLY A 139 8.21 26.45 3.40
C GLY A 139 9.60 26.56 4.01
N ASN A 140 9.91 25.71 4.99
CA ASN A 140 11.24 25.63 5.58
C ASN A 140 12.00 24.42 5.06
N LEU A 141 13.14 24.65 4.38
CA LEU A 141 13.95 23.57 3.82
C LEU A 141 14.35 22.52 4.86
N GLY A 142 14.50 22.91 6.14
CA GLY A 142 14.81 22.00 7.24
C GLY A 142 13.76 20.93 7.57
N ASP A 143 12.54 21.03 7.03
CA ASP A 143 11.47 20.07 7.28
C ASP A 143 11.55 18.80 6.40
N ILE A 144 12.56 18.71 5.53
CA ILE A 144 12.81 17.48 4.77
C ILE A 144 13.31 16.38 5.71
N THR A 145 12.89 15.15 5.46
CA THR A 145 13.37 14.00 6.25
C THR A 145 14.73 13.51 5.76
N LEU A 146 15.53 12.92 6.65
CA LEU A 146 16.79 12.27 6.28
C LEU A 146 16.56 11.19 5.20
N ARG A 147 15.50 10.40 5.35
CA ARG A 147 15.13 9.36 4.38
C ARG A 147 14.78 9.92 3.01
N ALA A 148 14.15 11.09 2.94
CA ALA A 148 13.89 11.77 1.68
C ALA A 148 15.20 12.21 1.00
N ILE A 149 16.14 12.78 1.74
CA ILE A 149 17.46 13.15 1.21
C ILE A 149 18.20 11.92 0.67
N GLU A 150 18.26 10.84 1.47
CA GLU A 150 18.92 9.58 1.08
C GLU A 150 18.28 8.98 -0.18
N THR A 151 16.95 8.95 -0.23
CA THR A 151 16.19 8.43 -1.37
C THR A 151 16.47 9.26 -2.63
N LEU A 152 16.39 10.59 -2.53
CA LEU A 152 16.67 11.47 -3.67
C LEU A 152 18.13 11.40 -4.12
N LYS A 153 19.06 11.01 -3.26
CA LYS A 153 20.46 10.73 -3.61
C LYS A 153 20.68 9.34 -4.23
N SER A 154 19.79 8.38 -3.99
CA SER A 154 19.93 7.02 -4.51
C SER A 154 19.30 6.84 -5.89
N VAL A 155 18.11 7.40 -6.13
CA VAL A 155 17.33 7.20 -7.37
C VAL A 155 18.08 7.63 -8.65
N ASP A 156 17.69 7.05 -9.78
CA ASP A 156 18.23 7.36 -11.10
C ASP A 156 17.64 8.64 -11.70
N LEU A 157 16.38 8.97 -11.41
CA LEU A 157 15.70 10.16 -11.94
C LEU A 157 14.63 10.68 -10.96
N ILE A 158 14.53 12.01 -10.87
CA ILE A 158 13.53 12.70 -10.05
C ILE A 158 12.48 13.35 -10.97
N LEU A 159 11.23 12.96 -10.82
CA LEU A 159 10.06 13.56 -11.44
C LEU A 159 9.58 14.74 -10.57
N CYS A 160 9.55 15.93 -11.15
CA CYS A 160 9.22 17.17 -10.45
C CYS A 160 7.99 17.82 -11.07
N GLU A 161 7.11 18.42 -10.27
CA GLU A 161 6.09 19.33 -10.79
C GLU A 161 6.75 20.51 -11.55
N ASP A 162 7.57 21.31 -10.86
CA ASP A 162 8.45 22.31 -11.46
C ASP A 162 9.93 22.02 -11.12
N THR A 163 10.72 21.68 -12.14
CA THR A 163 12.14 21.39 -11.96
C THR A 163 12.94 22.58 -11.42
N ARG A 164 12.48 23.82 -11.63
CA ARG A 164 13.13 25.04 -11.13
C ARG A 164 12.92 25.21 -9.63
N VAL A 165 11.76 24.80 -9.12
CA VAL A 165 11.45 24.81 -7.69
C VAL A 165 12.25 23.73 -7.00
N THR A 166 12.15 22.48 -7.48
CA THR A 166 12.89 21.34 -6.94
C THR A 166 14.39 21.56 -6.96
N LYS A 167 14.95 22.22 -7.99
CA LYS A 167 16.39 22.52 -8.06
C LYS A 167 16.91 23.22 -6.80
N LYS A 168 16.16 24.17 -6.22
CA LYS A 168 16.60 24.88 -4.99
C LYS A 168 16.75 23.91 -3.81
N LEU A 169 15.86 22.92 -3.71
CA LEU A 169 15.92 21.88 -2.69
C LEU A 169 17.13 20.96 -2.94
N LEU A 170 17.33 20.51 -4.19
CA LEU A 170 18.45 19.64 -4.54
C LEU A 170 19.80 20.33 -4.29
N ASP A 171 19.94 21.59 -4.70
CA ASP A 171 21.14 22.40 -4.48
C ASP A 171 21.43 22.56 -2.97
N LYS A 172 20.41 22.75 -2.12
CA LYS A 172 20.57 22.87 -0.66
C LYS A 172 21.17 21.63 -0.02
N TYR A 173 20.85 20.44 -0.54
CA TYR A 173 21.24 19.14 0.00
C TYR A 173 22.33 18.43 -0.80
N ASP A 174 22.94 19.13 -1.75
CA ASP A 174 24.00 18.63 -2.63
C ASP A 174 23.59 17.34 -3.37
N ILE A 175 22.41 17.39 -4.02
CA ILE A 175 21.83 16.28 -4.76
C ILE A 175 21.97 16.53 -6.27
N HIS A 176 22.84 15.75 -6.91
CA HIS A 176 23.16 15.87 -8.34
C HIS A 176 22.50 14.76 -9.16
N LYS A 177 21.16 14.74 -9.20
CA LYS A 177 20.39 13.76 -9.99
C LYS A 177 19.67 14.42 -11.17
N PRO A 178 19.47 13.70 -12.28
CA PRO A 178 18.69 14.23 -13.38
C PRO A 178 17.24 14.43 -12.94
N THR A 179 16.59 15.43 -13.53
CA THR A 179 15.20 15.79 -13.23
C THR A 179 14.36 15.81 -14.50
N MET A 180 13.11 15.37 -14.43
CA MET A 180 12.11 15.47 -15.50
C MET A 180 10.87 16.19 -14.98
N SER A 181 10.32 17.12 -15.75
CA SER A 181 9.07 17.81 -15.38
C SER A 181 7.84 16.95 -15.65
N TYR A 182 7.01 16.79 -14.63
CA TYR A 182 5.73 16.09 -14.61
C TYR A 182 4.66 16.96 -13.89
N PRO A 183 4.13 17.99 -14.57
CA PRO A 183 3.21 18.96 -13.97
C PRO A 183 1.76 18.47 -13.94
N SER A 184 0.89 19.25 -13.30
CA SER A 184 -0.55 19.00 -13.11
C SER A 184 -1.35 18.89 -14.41
N ASP A 185 -0.88 19.46 -15.52
CA ASP A 185 -1.59 19.37 -16.81
C ASP A 185 -1.46 18.00 -17.49
N ASP A 186 -0.49 17.17 -17.07
CA ASP A 186 -0.44 15.75 -17.43
C ASP A 186 -1.52 14.94 -16.66
N ILE A 187 -2.23 15.60 -15.73
CA ILE A 187 -3.45 15.12 -15.08
C ILE A 187 -4.65 15.55 -15.93
N VAL A 188 -5.26 14.58 -16.61
CA VAL A 188 -6.64 14.59 -17.13
C VAL A 188 -7.45 15.81 -16.66
N GLY A 189 -7.54 16.82 -17.52
CA GLY A 189 -8.59 17.83 -17.42
C GLY A 189 -9.94 17.12 -17.32
N LYS A 190 -10.91 17.75 -16.66
CA LYS A 190 -12.26 17.22 -16.36
C LYS A 190 -13.08 16.63 -17.54
N ASN A 191 -12.51 16.56 -18.75
CA ASN A 191 -13.06 15.95 -19.96
C ASN A 191 -12.06 15.06 -20.74
N TYR A 192 -10.92 14.66 -20.18
CA TYR A 192 -9.93 13.88 -20.93
C TYR A 192 -10.24 12.38 -20.81
N ARG A 193 -10.68 11.79 -21.93
CA ARG A 193 -10.96 10.34 -22.03
C ARG A 193 -9.70 9.54 -21.64
N GLN A 194 -9.90 8.53 -20.80
CA GLN A 194 -8.90 7.54 -20.37
C GLN A 194 -8.05 6.98 -21.54
N SER A 195 -8.60 6.94 -22.75
CA SER A 195 -7.94 6.43 -23.96
C SER A 195 -6.79 7.27 -24.52
N LYS A 196 -6.65 8.56 -24.16
CA LYS A 196 -5.53 9.39 -24.65
C LYS A 196 -4.35 9.50 -23.67
N LEU A 197 -4.51 9.12 -22.40
CA LEU A 197 -3.40 9.14 -21.44
C LEU A 197 -2.41 8.00 -21.61
N ALA A 198 -2.88 6.87 -22.15
CA ALA A 198 -2.04 5.74 -22.55
C ALA A 198 -1.06 6.08 -23.71
N GLN A 199 -1.01 7.34 -24.16
CA GLN A 199 -0.13 7.81 -25.24
C GLN A 199 0.75 9.01 -24.82
N SER A 200 0.85 9.34 -23.52
CA SER A 200 1.79 10.38 -23.09
C SER A 200 3.23 9.90 -23.27
N PRO A 201 4.07 10.57 -24.10
CA PRO A 201 5.46 10.16 -24.30
C PRO A 201 6.26 10.13 -22.99
N LYS A 202 5.91 11.01 -22.03
CA LYS A 202 6.54 11.03 -20.71
C LYS A 202 6.16 9.81 -19.88
N LEU A 203 4.89 9.40 -19.91
CA LEU A 203 4.43 8.23 -19.17
C LEU A 203 5.08 6.96 -19.72
N ASN A 204 5.14 6.81 -21.05
CA ASN A 204 5.85 5.71 -21.69
C ASN A 204 7.32 5.70 -21.30
N LYS A 205 7.97 6.88 -21.27
CA LYS A 205 9.37 6.95 -20.82
C LYS A 205 9.56 6.55 -19.37
N ILE A 206 8.61 6.88 -18.49
CA ILE A 206 8.63 6.44 -17.09
C ILE A 206 8.50 4.92 -16.99
N PHE A 207 7.59 4.31 -17.77
CA PHE A 207 7.45 2.86 -17.81
C PHE A 207 8.70 2.17 -18.34
N GLU A 208 9.27 2.64 -19.45
CA GLU A 208 10.53 2.12 -20.00
C GLU A 208 11.65 2.15 -18.95
N LEU A 209 11.83 3.28 -18.24
CA LEU A 209 12.87 3.38 -17.21
C LEU A 209 12.65 2.39 -16.07
N LEU A 210 11.40 2.22 -15.62
CA LEU A 210 11.07 1.26 -14.56
C LEU A 210 11.28 -0.19 -15.04
N GLU A 211 10.94 -0.51 -16.29
CA GLU A 211 11.18 -1.81 -16.94
C GLU A 211 12.68 -2.08 -17.11
N GLU A 212 13.49 -1.04 -17.34
CA GLU A 212 14.97 -1.09 -17.35
C GLU A 212 15.59 -1.29 -15.95
N GLY A 213 14.77 -1.39 -14.89
CA GLY A 213 15.25 -1.57 -13.52
C GLY A 213 15.68 -0.26 -12.84
N LYS A 214 15.30 0.91 -13.36
CA LYS A 214 15.67 2.21 -12.79
C LYS A 214 14.78 2.61 -11.62
N ASP A 215 15.41 3.15 -10.59
CA ASP A 215 14.68 3.71 -9.45
C ASP A 215 14.29 5.16 -9.72
N LEU A 216 13.02 5.49 -9.51
CA LEU A 216 12.47 6.83 -9.78
C LEU A 216 11.88 7.44 -8.52
N ALA A 217 11.99 8.75 -8.34
CA ALA A 217 11.30 9.48 -7.29
C ALA A 217 10.32 10.51 -7.88
N LEU A 218 9.15 10.65 -7.28
CA LEU A 218 8.21 11.71 -7.54
C LEU A 218 8.20 12.71 -6.38
N VAL A 219 8.32 14.00 -6.71
CA VAL A 219 8.18 15.12 -5.78
C VAL A 219 7.17 16.15 -6.31
N SER A 220 6.47 16.83 -5.39
CA SER A 220 5.69 18.04 -5.68
C SER A 220 6.50 19.27 -5.28
N ASP A 221 6.06 20.45 -5.73
CA ASP A 221 6.71 21.72 -5.39
C ASP A 221 6.77 21.96 -3.87
N ALA A 222 5.76 21.47 -3.14
CA ALA A 222 5.69 21.49 -1.69
C ALA A 222 4.83 20.35 -1.15
N GLY A 223 5.24 19.75 -0.03
CA GLY A 223 4.43 18.79 0.70
C GLY A 223 4.42 17.38 0.11
N THR A 224 3.30 16.68 0.26
CA THR A 224 3.18 15.26 -0.10
C THR A 224 2.59 15.11 -1.51
N PRO A 225 3.31 14.52 -2.49
CA PRO A 225 2.81 14.38 -3.85
C PRO A 225 1.48 13.63 -3.91
N GLY A 226 0.60 14.03 -4.82
CA GLY A 226 -0.72 13.46 -5.01
C GLY A 226 -1.80 13.97 -4.03
N ILE A 227 -1.48 14.85 -3.07
CA ILE A 227 -2.44 15.44 -2.14
C ILE A 227 -2.72 16.90 -2.54
N SER A 228 -3.73 17.09 -3.40
CA SER A 228 -4.01 18.37 -4.09
C SER A 228 -2.90 18.86 -5.04
N ASP A 229 -1.95 17.97 -5.33
CA ASP A 229 -0.82 18.15 -6.25
C ASP A 229 -0.82 17.01 -7.30
N PRO A 230 0.03 17.09 -8.34
CA PRO A 230 0.22 15.99 -9.28
C PRO A 230 0.74 14.72 -8.63
N GLY A 231 0.47 13.57 -9.26
CA GLY A 231 1.08 12.30 -8.87
C GLY A 231 0.13 11.13 -8.61
N ALA A 232 -1.06 11.39 -8.05
CA ALA A 232 -1.98 10.30 -7.67
C ALA A 232 -2.34 9.39 -8.85
N MET A 233 -2.58 10.00 -10.02
CA MET A 233 -2.86 9.26 -11.24
C MET A 233 -1.64 8.52 -11.78
N LEU A 234 -0.44 9.12 -11.73
CA LEU A 234 0.81 8.45 -12.13
C LEU A 234 1.04 7.19 -11.29
N VAL A 235 0.87 7.29 -9.96
CA VAL A 235 0.96 6.14 -9.06
C VAL A 235 -0.07 5.06 -9.42
N SER A 236 -1.31 5.46 -9.72
CA SER A 236 -2.33 4.51 -10.19
C SER A 236 -1.93 3.83 -11.49
N GLN A 237 -1.37 4.59 -12.45
CA GLN A 237 -0.97 4.08 -13.75
C GLN A 237 0.22 3.12 -13.65
N ILE A 238 1.22 3.43 -12.83
CA ILE A 238 2.34 2.55 -12.52
C ILE A 238 1.81 1.26 -11.90
N LYS A 239 0.98 1.36 -10.84
CA LYS A 239 0.40 0.18 -10.22
C LYS A 239 -0.34 -0.70 -11.24
N THR A 240 -1.19 -0.09 -12.07
CA THR A 240 -1.94 -0.81 -13.11
C THR A 240 -1.03 -1.46 -14.15
N HIS A 241 -0.04 -0.73 -14.67
CA HIS A 241 0.87 -1.21 -15.73
C HIS A 241 1.71 -2.41 -15.27
N PHE A 242 2.13 -2.43 -14.00
CA PHE A 242 2.97 -3.48 -13.42
C PHE A 242 2.18 -4.54 -12.60
N SER A 243 0.83 -4.50 -12.56
CA SER A 243 0.02 -5.49 -11.79
C SER A 243 -0.04 -6.90 -12.40
N HIS A 244 0.31 -7.04 -13.67
CA HIS A 244 0.25 -8.31 -14.40
C HIS A 244 1.68 -8.65 -14.81
N GLY A 245 2.29 -9.66 -14.16
CA GLY A 245 3.73 -9.96 -14.11
C GLY A 245 4.43 -10.32 -15.44
N VAL A 246 4.07 -9.68 -16.54
CA VAL A 246 4.71 -9.76 -17.85
C VAL A 246 5.75 -8.63 -18.04
N ASN A 247 5.59 -7.49 -17.34
CA ASN A 247 6.42 -6.28 -17.51
C ASN A 247 7.36 -6.00 -16.32
N GLY A 248 7.67 -7.01 -15.51
CA GLY A 248 8.39 -6.85 -14.24
C GLY A 248 7.50 -6.36 -13.09
N GLU A 249 8.06 -6.25 -11.89
CA GLU A 249 7.36 -5.80 -10.68
C GLU A 249 7.95 -4.47 -10.18
N VAL A 250 7.10 -3.46 -9.99
CA VAL A 250 7.51 -2.15 -9.46
C VAL A 250 6.95 -1.94 -8.07
N LYS A 251 7.83 -1.65 -7.12
CA LYS A 251 7.41 -1.32 -5.76
C LYS A 251 7.18 0.17 -5.61
N VAL A 252 5.93 0.56 -5.34
CA VAL A 252 5.61 1.95 -4.97
C VAL A 252 5.87 2.16 -3.47
N ILE A 253 6.80 3.06 -3.13
CA ILE A 253 7.26 3.31 -1.76
C ILE A 253 6.96 4.75 -1.34
N PRO A 254 6.02 5.00 -0.42
CA PRO A 254 5.83 6.35 0.13
C PRO A 254 6.93 6.69 1.14
N ILE A 255 7.54 7.87 0.99
CA ILE A 255 8.43 8.48 1.96
C ILE A 255 7.65 9.57 2.72
N PRO A 256 7.37 9.38 4.02
CA PRO A 256 6.62 10.36 4.80
C PRO A 256 7.42 11.64 4.96
N GLY A 257 6.71 12.75 5.15
CA GLY A 257 7.29 14.07 5.36
C GLY A 257 6.20 15.12 5.54
N ALA A 258 6.52 16.36 5.18
CA ALA A 258 5.65 17.50 5.45
C ALA A 258 4.30 17.42 4.72
N SER A 259 3.26 17.82 5.44
CA SER A 259 1.90 18.00 4.92
C SER A 259 1.27 19.21 5.60
N ALA A 260 0.88 20.22 4.82
CA ALA A 260 0.26 21.43 5.37
C ALA A 260 -1.05 21.12 6.11
N VAL A 261 -1.83 20.15 5.62
CA VAL A 261 -3.07 19.67 6.26
C VAL A 261 -2.80 19.17 7.68
N ILE A 262 -1.89 18.22 7.83
CA ILE A 262 -1.61 17.57 9.12
C ILE A 262 -0.92 18.55 10.06
N THR A 263 0.00 19.38 9.54
CA THR A 263 0.68 20.42 10.31
C THR A 263 -0.35 21.40 10.89
N ALA A 264 -1.26 21.92 10.07
CA ALA A 264 -2.30 22.84 10.52
C ALA A 264 -3.22 22.22 11.58
N LEU A 265 -3.69 20.98 11.36
CA LEU A 265 -4.56 20.28 12.31
C LEU A 265 -3.89 20.15 13.68
N SER A 266 -2.63 19.71 13.70
CA SER A 266 -1.88 19.42 14.93
C SER A 266 -1.73 20.64 15.87
N ALA A 267 -1.70 21.85 15.31
CA ALA A 267 -1.54 23.11 16.06
C ALA A 267 -2.84 23.94 16.16
N SER A 268 -3.95 23.48 15.57
CA SER A 268 -5.19 24.27 15.46
C SER A 268 -5.96 24.48 16.76
N GLY A 269 -5.79 23.60 17.74
CA GLY A 269 -6.60 23.57 18.96
C GLY A 269 -8.09 23.25 18.73
N LEU A 270 -8.45 22.70 17.56
CA LEU A 270 -9.81 22.28 17.22
C LEU A 270 -9.99 20.75 17.41
N PRO A 271 -11.22 20.23 17.51
CA PRO A 271 -11.45 18.79 17.61
C PRO A 271 -11.08 18.07 16.29
N ILE A 272 -10.00 17.28 16.29
CA ILE A 272 -9.45 16.66 15.07
C ILE A 272 -9.48 15.12 15.06
N HIS A 273 -10.28 14.49 15.93
CA HIS A 273 -10.43 13.03 15.98
C HIS A 273 -10.91 12.42 14.65
N GLU A 274 -11.84 13.09 13.97
CA GLU A 274 -12.30 12.79 12.63
C GLU A 274 -12.33 14.09 11.82
N PHE A 275 -11.74 14.07 10.63
CA PHE A 275 -11.73 15.22 9.74
C PHE A 275 -11.87 14.80 8.28
N THR A 276 -12.28 15.74 7.45
CA THR A 276 -12.37 15.59 5.99
C THR A 276 -11.54 16.66 5.32
N PHE A 277 -10.59 16.25 4.48
CA PHE A 277 -9.83 17.16 3.64
C PHE A 277 -10.50 17.33 2.26
N LEU A 278 -10.77 18.58 1.86
CA LEU A 278 -11.53 18.92 0.65
C LEU A 278 -10.65 19.43 -0.51
N GLY A 279 -9.32 19.52 -0.33
CA GLY A 279 -8.45 20.17 -1.30
C GLY A 279 -8.75 21.66 -1.45
N PHE A 280 -8.80 22.17 -2.68
CA PHE A 280 -9.19 23.56 -2.98
C PHE A 280 -10.68 23.70 -3.27
N LEU A 281 -11.31 24.73 -2.68
CA LEU A 281 -12.74 24.98 -2.91
C LEU A 281 -13.05 25.38 -4.37
N PRO A 282 -14.24 25.00 -4.90
CA PRO A 282 -14.70 25.44 -6.22
C PRO A 282 -14.76 26.96 -6.36
N HIS A 283 -14.41 27.47 -7.54
CA HIS A 283 -14.43 28.91 -7.82
C HIS A 283 -15.84 29.49 -7.96
N LYS A 284 -16.77 28.76 -8.59
CA LYS A 284 -18.12 29.24 -8.92
C LYS A 284 -19.20 28.16 -8.70
N LYS A 285 -19.40 27.27 -9.68
CA LYS A 285 -20.42 26.21 -9.61
C LYS A 285 -20.10 25.23 -8.48
N GLY A 286 -21.09 24.89 -7.66
CA GLY A 286 -20.97 23.98 -6.52
C GLY A 286 -20.44 24.60 -5.23
N ARG A 287 -19.99 25.86 -5.25
CA ARG A 287 -19.43 26.53 -4.07
C ARG A 287 -20.43 26.67 -2.93
N GLU A 288 -21.64 27.18 -3.20
CA GLU A 288 -22.67 27.30 -2.16
C GLU A 288 -23.12 25.94 -1.62
N THR A 289 -23.23 24.92 -2.49
CA THR A 289 -23.55 23.55 -2.08
C THR A 289 -22.53 23.02 -1.09
N LEU A 290 -21.24 23.23 -1.37
CA LEU A 290 -20.15 22.81 -0.49
C LEU A 290 -20.19 23.54 0.87
N PHE A 291 -20.51 24.84 0.90
CA PHE A 291 -20.65 25.53 2.20
C PHE A 291 -21.85 25.02 3.00
N LYS A 292 -22.96 24.65 2.35
CA LYS A 292 -24.09 24.00 3.04
C LYS A 292 -23.69 22.63 3.62
N GLU A 293 -22.86 21.87 2.89
CA GLU A 293 -22.29 20.62 3.38
C GLU A 293 -21.38 20.84 4.59
N ILE A 294 -20.49 21.86 4.54
CA ILE A 294 -19.64 22.26 5.67
C ILE A 294 -20.49 22.66 6.89
N THR A 295 -21.61 23.37 6.69
CA THR A 295 -22.53 23.71 7.79
C THR A 295 -23.09 22.47 8.48
N GLN A 296 -23.47 21.45 7.71
CA GLN A 296 -24.08 20.21 8.21
C GLN A 296 -23.04 19.20 8.72
N ALA A 297 -21.76 19.45 8.47
CA ALA A 297 -20.67 18.57 8.87
C ALA A 297 -20.57 18.43 10.39
N LYS A 298 -20.57 17.17 10.85
CA LYS A 298 -20.23 16.81 12.23
C LYS A 298 -18.73 16.70 12.47
N ARG A 299 -17.97 16.50 11.40
CA ARG A 299 -16.51 16.33 11.41
C ARG A 299 -15.84 17.66 11.07
N THR A 300 -14.61 17.82 11.52
CA THR A 300 -13.78 18.97 11.15
C THR A 300 -13.50 18.95 9.65
N MET A 301 -13.75 20.07 8.99
CA MET A 301 -13.53 20.25 7.56
C MET A 301 -12.24 21.06 7.36
N ILE A 302 -11.33 20.57 6.52
CA ILE A 302 -10.06 21.25 6.21
C ILE A 302 -9.87 21.38 4.71
N PHE A 303 -9.39 22.54 4.27
CA PHE A 303 -9.18 22.83 2.86
C PHE A 303 -8.10 23.90 2.66
N TYR A 304 -7.56 23.95 1.45
CA TYR A 304 -6.62 24.99 1.03
C TYR A 304 -7.36 26.17 0.42
N GLU A 305 -6.82 27.37 0.62
CA GLU A 305 -7.37 28.59 0.01
C GLU A 305 -6.29 29.53 -0.51
N SER A 306 -6.58 30.13 -1.67
CA SER A 306 -5.74 31.13 -2.30
C SER A 306 -5.85 32.48 -1.58
N PRO A 307 -4.77 33.28 -1.50
CA PRO A 307 -4.81 34.64 -0.94
C PRO A 307 -5.85 35.53 -1.65
N HIS A 308 -6.10 35.32 -2.93
CA HIS A 308 -7.06 36.10 -3.71
C HIS A 308 -8.53 35.78 -3.38
N ARG A 309 -8.78 34.68 -2.65
CA ARG A 309 -10.12 34.16 -2.37
C ARG A 309 -10.44 34.07 -0.88
N ILE A 310 -9.45 34.22 0.00
CA ILE A 310 -9.62 34.03 1.45
C ILE A 310 -10.75 34.90 2.04
N LEU A 311 -10.84 36.17 1.66
CA LEU A 311 -11.92 37.06 2.14
C LEU A 311 -13.30 36.57 1.69
N LYS A 312 -13.45 36.19 0.41
CA LYS A 312 -14.72 35.64 -0.12
C LYS A 312 -15.10 34.32 0.54
N THR A 313 -14.11 33.54 0.98
CA THR A 313 -14.31 32.32 1.74
C THR A 313 -14.78 32.62 3.15
N LEU A 314 -14.17 33.59 3.84
CA LEU A 314 -14.63 34.03 5.15
C LEU A 314 -16.03 34.65 5.12
N GLU A 315 -16.37 35.43 4.09
CA GLU A 315 -17.74 35.93 3.86
C GLU A 315 -18.75 34.78 3.67
N SER A 316 -18.36 33.73 2.93
CA SER A 316 -19.20 32.54 2.75
C SER A 316 -19.37 31.78 4.06
N LEU A 317 -18.29 31.59 4.83
CA LEU A 317 -18.34 30.96 6.15
C LEU A 317 -19.19 31.78 7.12
N GLN A 318 -19.10 33.11 7.10
CA GLN A 318 -19.94 33.98 7.93
C GLN A 318 -21.43 33.83 7.55
N LYS A 319 -21.75 33.71 6.26
CA LYS A 319 -23.12 33.53 5.77
C LYS A 319 -23.71 32.16 6.15
N PHE A 320 -22.95 31.08 5.98
CA PHE A 320 -23.46 29.71 6.08
C PHE A 320 -23.11 28.99 7.39
N CYS A 321 -22.04 29.40 8.06
CA CYS A 321 -21.43 28.75 9.22
C CYS A 321 -21.10 29.75 10.34
N PRO A 322 -21.99 30.70 10.71
CA PRO A 322 -21.65 31.81 11.60
C PRO A 322 -21.15 31.35 12.99
N ASP A 323 -21.68 30.23 13.48
CA ASP A 323 -21.41 29.72 14.83
C ASP A 323 -20.28 28.67 14.87
N LYS A 324 -19.74 28.29 13.71
CA LYS A 324 -18.63 27.32 13.61
C LYS A 324 -17.32 27.96 14.03
N LYS A 325 -16.43 27.18 14.66
CA LYS A 325 -15.10 27.67 15.00
C LYS A 325 -14.15 27.47 13.83
N VAL A 326 -13.48 28.54 13.41
CA VAL A 326 -12.57 28.53 12.27
C VAL A 326 -11.14 28.74 12.75
N CYS A 327 -10.20 28.01 12.17
CA CYS A 327 -8.77 28.25 12.29
C CYS A 327 -8.18 28.50 10.91
N ILE A 328 -7.49 29.62 10.74
CA ILE A 328 -6.70 29.94 9.55
C ILE A 328 -5.24 29.78 9.92
N ALA A 329 -4.60 28.78 9.33
CA ALA A 329 -3.15 28.59 9.38
C ALA A 329 -2.54 29.20 8.11
N ARG A 330 -1.70 30.21 8.28
CA ARG A 330 -1.09 30.99 7.20
C ARG A 330 0.41 30.80 7.20
N GLU A 331 1.00 30.65 6.02
CA GLU A 331 2.47 30.64 5.81
C GLU A 331 3.17 29.62 6.72
N LEU A 332 2.58 28.44 6.86
CA LEU A 332 3.10 27.35 7.69
C LEU A 332 4.58 27.08 7.38
N THR A 333 5.37 26.93 8.44
CA THR A 333 6.82 26.71 8.49
C THR A 333 7.67 27.91 8.02
N LYS A 334 7.06 28.97 7.46
CA LYS A 334 7.78 30.15 6.96
C LYS A 334 7.91 31.22 8.05
N ILE A 335 8.67 32.28 7.77
CA ILE A 335 8.96 33.36 8.72
C ILE A 335 7.72 34.15 9.20
N TYR A 336 6.61 34.09 8.46
CA TYR A 336 5.35 34.77 8.79
C TYR A 336 4.23 33.80 9.18
N GLU A 337 4.60 32.63 9.70
CA GLU A 337 3.64 31.64 10.20
C GLU A 337 2.68 32.26 11.22
N GLU A 338 1.38 32.03 11.01
CA GLU A 338 0.33 32.54 11.90
C GLU A 338 -0.88 31.62 11.94
N PHE A 339 -1.38 31.40 13.16
CA PHE A 339 -2.67 30.74 13.40
C PHE A 339 -3.66 31.78 13.92
N LYS A 340 -4.77 31.97 13.20
CA LYS A 340 -5.88 32.82 13.64
C LYS A 340 -7.13 31.98 13.87
N ILE A 341 -7.60 31.97 15.11
CA ILE A 341 -8.75 31.17 15.55
C ILE A 341 -9.86 32.12 16.00
N GLY A 342 -11.11 31.81 15.64
CA GLY A 342 -12.29 32.58 16.02
C GLY A 342 -13.53 32.17 15.22
N THR A 343 -14.58 32.96 15.32
CA THR A 343 -15.73 32.89 14.42
C THR A 343 -15.34 33.43 13.02
N PRO A 344 -16.06 33.08 11.95
CA PRO A 344 -15.81 33.65 10.63
C PRO A 344 -15.80 35.18 10.61
N ALA A 345 -16.68 35.82 11.39
CA ALA A 345 -16.80 37.27 11.47
C ALA A 345 -15.55 37.92 12.10
N GLU A 346 -15.06 37.38 13.22
CA GLU A 346 -13.86 37.88 13.91
C GLU A 346 -12.62 37.77 13.02
N ILE A 347 -12.48 36.65 12.30
CA ILE A 347 -11.35 36.41 11.40
C ILE A 347 -11.43 37.32 10.16
N LEU A 348 -12.63 37.52 9.61
CA LEU A 348 -12.84 38.46 8.50
C LEU A 348 -12.47 39.90 8.90
N GLU A 349 -12.92 40.35 10.07
CA GLU A 349 -12.57 41.66 10.59
C GLU A 349 -11.05 41.80 10.79
N TYR A 350 -10.41 40.76 11.33
CA TYR A 350 -8.96 40.71 11.51
C TYR A 350 -8.20 40.91 10.20
N PHE A 351 -8.55 40.19 9.14
CA PHE A 351 -7.88 40.34 7.84
C PHE A 351 -8.21 41.69 7.18
N ASN A 352 -9.42 42.24 7.36
CA ASN A 352 -9.77 43.56 6.84
C ASN A 352 -8.94 44.68 7.48
N LYS A 353 -8.62 44.55 8.77
CA LYS A 353 -7.72 45.47 9.49
C LYS A 353 -6.24 45.27 9.12
N ASN A 354 -5.84 44.05 8.74
CA ASN A 354 -4.46 43.68 8.44
C ASN A 354 -4.31 43.19 6.98
N LYS A 355 -4.41 44.12 6.02
CA LYS A 355 -4.41 43.77 4.58
C LYS A 355 -3.12 43.12 4.09
N ASP A 356 -1.98 43.46 4.70
CA ASP A 356 -0.68 42.83 4.46
C ASP A 356 -0.70 41.33 4.77
N LYS A 357 -1.60 40.92 5.68
CA LYS A 357 -1.77 39.52 6.10
C LYS A 357 -2.64 38.68 5.16
N GLN A 358 -3.20 39.26 4.11
CA GLN A 358 -4.02 38.54 3.12
C GLN A 358 -3.20 37.87 2.00
N ARG A 359 -1.88 37.74 2.19
CA ARG A 359 -0.92 37.18 1.21
C ARG A 359 -0.29 35.90 1.75
N GLY A 360 0.25 35.09 0.85
CA GLY A 360 0.85 33.79 1.18
C GLY A 360 -0.16 32.67 0.99
N GLU A 361 0.12 31.53 1.61
CA GLU A 361 -0.68 30.31 1.53
C GLU A 361 -1.54 30.12 2.78
N PHE A 362 -2.75 29.58 2.59
CA PHE A 362 -3.72 29.39 3.67
C PHE A 362 -4.23 27.95 3.71
N THR A 363 -4.17 27.36 4.90
CA THR A 363 -4.92 26.15 5.27
C THR A 363 -6.03 26.55 6.23
N VAL A 364 -7.28 26.23 5.87
CA VAL A 364 -8.48 26.62 6.59
C VAL A 364 -9.11 25.41 7.23
N ILE A 365 -9.44 25.52 8.51
CA ILE A 365 -10.05 24.46 9.31
C ILE A 365 -11.36 25.00 9.87
N VAL A 366 -12.44 24.23 9.77
CA VAL A 366 -13.78 24.57 10.25
C VAL A 366 -14.29 23.41 11.10
N ALA A 367 -14.54 23.65 12.38
CA ALA A 367 -15.04 22.68 13.34
C ALA A 367 -16.50 22.96 13.72
#